data_AF-A0A1M6D471-F1
#
_entry.id   AF-A0A1M6D471-F1
#
_cell.length_a   1.000
_cell.length_b   1.000
_cell.length_c   1.000
_cell.angle_alpha   90.00
_cell.angle_beta   90.00
_cell.angle_gamma   90.00
#
_symmetry.space_group_name_H-M   'P 1'
#
loop_
_entity.id
_entity.type
_entity.pdbx_description
1 polymer ?
#
loop_
_entity_poly.entity_id
_entity_poly.type
_entity_poly.pdbx_seq_one_letter_code
_entity_poly.pdbx_strand_id
1 'polypeptide(L)' 'MSTARGRDGRPLVTTDMAAYSLGMQPRQFRDWARRRALTPAGSRPNPVRGQALALWDLADIAEAVHPKTPAA' A
#
# COMPACT_ATOMS: atom_id res chain seq x y z
N MET A 1 -7.99 -20.06 -1.71
CA MET A 1 -7.89 -18.68 -1.18
C MET A 1 -7.40 -17.80 -2.31
N SER A 2 -8.26 -16.94 -2.89
CA SER A 2 -7.83 -16.03 -3.96
C SER A 2 -7.10 -14.84 -3.34
N THR A 3 -5.83 -14.67 -3.65
CA THR A 3 -5.04 -13.51 -3.24
C THR A 3 -5.58 -12.28 -3.96
N ALA A 4 -5.98 -11.24 -3.21
CA ALA A 4 -6.38 -9.98 -3.82
C ALA A 4 -5.21 -9.40 -4.65
N ARG A 5 -5.51 -8.96 -5.87
CA ARG A 5 -4.52 -8.45 -6.83
C ARG A 5 -4.73 -6.97 -7.06
N GLY A 6 -3.64 -6.25 -7.23
CA GLY A 6 -3.60 -4.85 -7.64
C GLY A 6 -3.84 -4.69 -9.14
N ARG A 7 -3.81 -3.43 -9.57
CA ARG A 7 -4.03 -2.97 -10.94
C ARG A 7 -3.01 -3.54 -11.92
N ASP A 8 -1.79 -3.78 -11.46
CA ASP A 8 -0.70 -4.38 -12.23
C ASP A 8 -0.73 -5.93 -12.24
N GLY A 9 -1.78 -6.53 -11.66
CA GLY A 9 -1.93 -7.97 -11.54
C GLY A 9 -1.07 -8.61 -10.45
N ARG A 10 -0.23 -7.84 -9.74
CA ARG A 10 0.57 -8.34 -8.62
C ARG A 10 -0.29 -8.47 -7.37
N PRO A 11 0.08 -9.34 -6.40
CA PRO A 11 -0.60 -9.42 -5.12
C PRO A 11 -0.59 -8.08 -4.37
N LEU A 12 -1.72 -7.71 -3.78
CA LEU A 12 -1.75 -6.60 -2.83
C LEU A 12 -0.88 -6.92 -1.61
N VAL A 13 -0.17 -5.92 -1.10
CA VAL A 13 0.79 -6.08 0.00
C VAL A 13 0.25 -5.49 1.30
N THR A 14 0.70 -6.01 2.45
CA THR A 14 0.33 -5.43 3.75
C THR A 14 1.06 -4.11 3.99
N THR A 15 0.63 -3.37 5.02
CA THR A 15 1.33 -2.14 5.44
C THR A 15 2.81 -2.39 5.75
N ASP A 16 3.16 -3.51 6.38
CA ASP A 16 4.55 -3.84 6.71
C ASP A 16 5.40 -4.08 5.45
N MET A 17 4.85 -4.80 4.47
CA MET A 17 5.53 -5.03 3.18
C MET A 17 5.68 -3.74 2.37
N ALA A 18 4.63 -2.91 2.34
CA ALA A 18 4.69 -1.60 1.69
C ALA A 18 5.74 -0.70 2.34
N ALA A 19 5.77 -0.63 3.67
CA ALA A 19 6.76 0.13 4.42
C ALA A 19 8.19 -0.38 4.16
N TYR A 20 8.38 -1.71 4.16
CA TYR A 20 9.65 -2.34 3.85
C TYR A 20 10.17 -1.95 2.45
N SER A 21 9.30 -1.93 1.44
CA SER A 21 9.69 -1.55 0.06
C SER A 21 10.21 -0.11 -0.08
N LEU A 22 9.83 0.78 0.85
CA LEU A 22 10.27 2.17 0.88
C LEU A 22 11.36 2.43 1.95
N GLY A 23 11.84 1.40 2.65
CA GLY A 23 12.81 1.54 3.74
C GLY A 23 12.24 2.29 4.96
N MET A 24 10.93 2.21 5.20
CA MET A 24 10.23 2.93 6.26
C MET A 24 9.68 1.99 7.34
N GLN A 25 9.43 2.53 8.54
CA GLN A 25 8.62 1.86 9.55
C GLN A 25 7.12 1.91 9.19
N PRO A 26 6.29 0.94 9.59
CA PRO A 26 4.85 0.89 9.24
C PRO A 26 4.07 2.16 9.63
N ARG A 27 4.43 2.80 10.74
CA ARG A 27 3.84 4.08 11.16
C ARG A 27 4.21 5.22 10.20
N GLN A 28 5.49 5.32 9.84
CA GLN A 28 5.98 6.33 8.91
C GLN A 28 5.33 6.15 7.53
N PHE A 29 5.16 4.92 7.08
CA PHE A 29 4.45 4.62 5.85
C PHE A 29 3.00 5.13 5.87
N ARG A 30 2.25 4.91 6.95
CA ARG A 30 0.86 5.40 7.06
C ARG A 30 0.79 6.93 7.00
N ASP A 31 1.72 7.60 7.70
CA ASP A 31 1.79 9.07 7.69
C ASP A 31 2.17 9.59 6.30
N TRP A 32 3.13 8.94 5.64
CA TRP A 32 3.53 9.23 4.25
C TRP A 32 2.38 9.04 3.27
N ALA A 33 1.68 7.89 3.34
CA ALA A 33 0.54 7.57 2.50
C ALA A 33 -0.58 8.61 2.65
N ARG A 34 -0.88 9.01 3.90
CA ARG A 34 -1.86 10.07 4.18
C ARG A 34 -1.46 11.41 3.53
N ARG A 35 -0.18 11.81 3.61
CA ARG A 35 0.32 13.04 2.97
C ARG A 35 0.24 13.00 1.45
N ARG A 36 0.31 11.79 0.86
CA ARG A 36 0.18 11.54 -0.58
C ARG A 36 -1.26 11.28 -1.03
N ALA A 37 -2.23 11.38 -0.13
CA ALA A 37 -3.64 11.00 -0.36
C ALA A 37 -3.80 9.55 -0.89
N LEU A 38 -2.85 8.67 -0.56
CA LEU A 38 -2.86 7.27 -0.94
C LEU A 38 -3.76 6.46 0.01
N THR A 39 -4.72 5.72 -0.54
CA THR A 39 -5.65 4.88 0.22
C THR A 39 -5.33 3.39 0.06
N PRO A 40 -5.70 2.54 1.03
CA PRO A 40 -5.60 1.10 0.86
C PRO A 40 -6.51 0.61 -0.28
N ALA A 41 -5.98 -0.27 -1.12
CA ALA A 41 -6.73 -0.94 -2.19
C ALA A 41 -7.69 -2.03 -1.66
N GLY A 42 -7.52 -2.44 -0.40
CA GLY A 42 -8.42 -3.37 0.25
C GLY A 42 -8.06 -3.66 1.70
N SER A 43 -8.69 -4.68 2.27
CA SER A 43 -8.35 -5.18 3.59
C SER A 43 -8.48 -6.70 3.66
N ARG A 44 -7.77 -7.33 4.60
CA ARG A 44 -7.95 -8.74 4.93
C ARG A 44 -8.15 -8.94 6.44
N PRO A 45 -8.84 -10.02 6.86
CA PRO A 45 -8.91 -10.41 8.25
C PRO A 45 -7.50 -10.56 8.83
N ASN A 46 -7.33 -10.07 10.05
CA ASN A 46 -6.08 -10.19 10.78
C ASN A 46 -6.17 -11.39 11.72
N PRO A 47 -5.27 -12.38 11.58
CA PRO A 47 -5.33 -13.59 12.40
C PRO A 47 -4.87 -13.39 13.84
N VAL A 48 -4.22 -12.26 14.17
CA VAL A 48 -3.56 -12.04 15.47
C VAL A 48 -4.28 -10.99 16.33
N ARG A 49 -4.82 -9.95 15.72
CA ARG A 49 -5.54 -8.87 16.41
C ARG A 49 -6.84 -8.64 15.67
N GLY A 50 -7.98 -8.48 16.34
CA GLY A 50 -9.30 -8.35 15.68
C GLY A 50 -9.50 -7.15 14.74
N GLN A 51 -8.43 -6.47 14.33
CA GLN A 51 -8.44 -5.30 13.46
C GLN A 51 -7.91 -5.67 12.07
N ALA A 52 -8.70 -5.44 11.02
CA ALA A 52 -8.36 -5.80 9.65
C ALA A 52 -7.02 -5.20 9.18
N LEU A 53 -6.24 -5.97 8.42
CA LEU A 53 -4.99 -5.51 7.82
C LEU A 53 -5.28 -4.79 6.51
N ALA A 54 -4.84 -3.53 6.41
CA ALA A 54 -4.85 -2.77 5.17
C ALA A 54 -3.94 -3.42 4.11
N LEU A 55 -4.47 -3.51 2.89
CA LEU A 55 -3.79 -4.01 1.71
C LEU A 55 -3.54 -2.85 0.73
N TRP A 56 -2.36 -2.81 0.14
CA TRP A 56 -1.87 -1.73 -0.70
C TRP A 56 -1.46 -2.25 -2.07
N ASP A 57 -1.75 -1.46 -3.10
CA ASP A 57 -1.32 -1.73 -4.45
C ASP A 57 0.09 -1.19 -4.67
N LEU A 58 1.00 -2.02 -5.19
CA LEU A 58 2.36 -1.61 -5.51
C LEU A 58 2.41 -0.59 -6.66
N ALA A 59 1.45 -0.65 -7.60
CA ALA A 59 1.35 0.32 -8.67
C ALA A 59 1.01 1.72 -8.12
N ASP A 60 0.03 1.80 -7.22
CA ASP A 60 -0.35 3.08 -6.58
C ASP A 60 0.80 3.63 -5.73
N ILE A 61 1.54 2.77 -5.02
CA ILE A 61 2.73 3.16 -4.27
C ILE A 61 3.80 3.72 -5.20
N ALA A 62 4.09 3.05 -6.32
CA ALA A 62 5.09 3.51 -7.28
C ALA A 62 4.72 4.86 -7.91
N GLU A 63 3.44 5.06 -8.27
CA GLU A 63 2.91 6.34 -8.76
C GLU A 63 3.02 7.45 -7.69
N ALA A 64 2.78 7.13 -6.41
CA ALA A 64 2.90 8.09 -5.32
C ALA A 64 4.36 8.47 -5.01
N VAL A 65 5.32 7.56 -5.23
CA VAL A 65 6.76 7.84 -5.10
C VAL A 65 7.26 8.70 -6.24
N HIS A 66 6.86 8.37 -7.47
CA HIS A 66 7.25 9.08 -8.69
C HIS A 66 6.01 9.76 -9.30
N PRO A 67 5.54 10.88 -8.74
CA PRO A 67 4.42 11.60 -9.33
C PRO A 67 4.83 11.99 -10.75
N LYS A 68 4.09 11.50 -11.75
CA LYS A 68 4.28 11.92 -13.14
C LYS A 68 4.19 13.44 -13.16
N THR A 69 5.31 14.10 -13.47
CA THR A 69 5.27 15.49 -13.89
C THR A 69 4.35 15.53 -15.12
N PRO A 70 3.24 16.28 -15.11
CA PRO A 70 2.46 16.44 -16.32
C PRO A 70 3.38 17.03 -17.40
N ALA A 71 3.39 16.41 -18.59
CA ALA A 71 4.08 16.97 -19.73
C ALA A 71 3.48 18.38 -20.00
N ALA A 72 4.35 19.38 -19.96
CA ALA A 72 4.01 20.77 -20.25
C ALA A 72 3.68 20.98 -21.74
#